data_AF-A0A7D9HZY6-F1
#
_entry.id   AF-A0A7D9HZY6-F1
#
_cell.length_a   1.000
_cell.length_b   1.000
_cell.length_c   1.000
_cell.angle_alpha   90.00
_cell.angle_beta   90.00
_cell.angle_gamma   90.00
#
_symmetry.space_group_name_H-M   'P 1'
#
loop_
_entity.id
_entity.type
_entity.pdbx_description
1 polymer ?
#
loop_
_entity_poly.entity_id
_entity_poly.type
_entity_poly.pdbx_seq_one_letter_code
_entity_poly.pdbx_strand_id
1 'polypeptide(L)'
;MTAVTALASLILLAQIMSINAAYTRPDATFTRQCPAGYGMSRMISYFSNHHKDRSWLFYCRRDYKITSICYWSGWLNWYNRELLYQCPTGVLAGIHSAHNNIYQDRRFRFRCCRTRRVCQYSCYWTGYVNTFKGSKNYGVPQGYFITGAKSHHVNSYQDRVWRFLICRFH
;
A
#
# COMPACT_ATOMS: atom_id res chain seq x y z
N MET A 1 53.00 -1.09 -5.94
CA MET A 1 51.91 -1.01 -4.93
C MET A 1 50.78 -0.19 -5.53
N THR A 2 49.84 -0.78 -6.28
CA THR A 2 48.61 -0.10 -6.77
C THR A 2 47.76 -1.09 -7.59
N ALA A 3 47.08 -2.03 -6.93
CA ALA A 3 46.04 -2.84 -7.57
C ALA A 3 45.01 -3.44 -6.59
N VAL A 4 44.97 -2.97 -5.33
CA VAL A 4 44.07 -3.54 -4.30
C VAL A 4 42.92 -2.58 -3.95
N THR A 5 42.99 -1.31 -4.36
CA THR A 5 42.03 -0.27 -3.93
C THR A 5 40.81 -0.09 -4.84
N ALA A 6 40.79 -0.69 -6.03
CA ALA A 6 39.66 -0.55 -6.97
C ALA A 6 38.55 -1.60 -6.80
N LEU A 7 38.86 -2.75 -6.20
CA LEU A 7 37.86 -3.82 -5.97
C LEU A 7 37.01 -3.58 -4.71
N ALA A 8 37.58 -2.95 -3.68
CA ALA A 8 36.86 -2.64 -2.44
C ALA A 8 35.75 -1.58 -2.64
N SER A 9 35.92 -0.67 -3.59
CA SER A 9 34.97 0.40 -3.91
C SER A 9 33.78 -0.06 -4.78
N LEU A 10 33.93 -1.13 -5.58
CA LEU A 10 32.79 -1.74 -6.28
C LEU A 10 31.87 -2.55 -5.36
N ILE A 11 32.42 -3.18 -4.33
CA ILE A 11 31.63 -3.97 -3.36
C ILE A 11 30.88 -3.06 -2.38
N LEU A 12 31.42 -1.87 -2.06
CA LEU A 12 30.74 -0.88 -1.21
C LEU A 12 29.54 -0.21 -1.90
N LEU A 13 29.56 -0.09 -3.24
CA LEU A 13 28.41 0.40 -4.02
C LEU A 13 27.32 -0.67 -4.22
N ALA A 14 27.67 -1.96 -4.16
CA ALA A 14 26.70 -3.05 -4.22
C ALA A 14 25.82 -3.18 -2.97
N GLN A 15 26.16 -2.50 -1.86
CA GLN A 15 25.36 -2.54 -0.62
C GLN A 15 24.22 -1.51 -0.56
N ILE A 16 24.11 -0.59 -1.52
CA ILE A 16 23.09 0.48 -1.49
C ILE A 16 21.88 0.16 -2.40
N MET A 17 21.88 -0.98 -3.10
CA MET A 17 20.75 -1.45 -3.90
C MET A 17 20.19 -2.80 -3.46
N SER A 18 20.29 -3.12 -2.18
CA SER A 18 19.36 -4.08 -1.57
C SER A 18 17.97 -3.45 -1.49
N ILE A 19 17.27 -3.37 -2.63
CA ILE A 19 15.81 -3.27 -2.64
C ILE A 19 15.33 -4.53 -1.92
N ASN A 20 15.01 -4.36 -0.64
CA ASN A 20 14.52 -5.39 0.24
C ASN A 20 13.46 -6.21 -0.52
N ALA A 21 13.68 -7.51 -0.74
CA ALA A 21 12.85 -8.35 -1.63
C ALA A 21 11.35 -8.37 -1.28
N ALA A 22 11.00 -7.84 -0.10
CA ALA A 22 9.65 -7.62 0.35
C ALA A 22 8.91 -6.50 -0.43
N TYR A 23 9.61 -5.49 -0.97
CA TYR A 23 8.99 -4.44 -1.78
C TYR A 23 8.47 -4.98 -3.11
N THR A 24 7.36 -4.42 -3.59
CA THR A 24 6.90 -4.67 -4.96
C THR A 24 7.85 -3.99 -5.94
N ARG A 25 8.02 -4.59 -7.12
CA ARG A 25 8.79 -3.97 -8.20
C ARG A 25 8.02 -2.79 -8.81
N PRO A 26 8.68 -1.68 -9.16
CA PRO A 26 8.07 -0.62 -9.99
C PRO A 26 7.58 -1.16 -11.32
N ASP A 27 6.58 -0.52 -11.91
CA ASP A 27 5.88 -0.82 -13.19
C ASP A 27 5.20 -2.20 -13.25
N ALA A 28 5.52 -3.10 -12.33
CA ALA A 28 4.95 -4.41 -12.25
C ALA A 28 3.54 -4.38 -11.65
N THR A 29 2.73 -5.31 -12.14
CA THR A 29 1.50 -5.72 -11.46
C THR A 29 1.88 -6.50 -10.20
N PHE A 30 1.14 -6.29 -9.11
CA PHE A 30 1.36 -7.03 -7.87
C PHE A 30 0.06 -7.39 -7.17
N THR A 31 0.13 -8.45 -6.36
CA THR A 31 -0.87 -8.80 -5.35
C THR A 31 -0.17 -8.97 -4.02
N ARG A 32 -0.69 -8.32 -2.97
CA ARG A 32 -0.26 -8.51 -1.59
C ARG A 32 -1.49 -8.78 -0.74
N GLN A 33 -1.47 -9.86 0.02
CA GLN A 33 -2.60 -10.31 0.83
C GLN A 33 -2.12 -10.72 2.22
N CYS A 34 -2.91 -10.35 3.22
CA CYS A 34 -2.70 -10.81 4.58
C CYS A 34 -3.24 -12.24 4.76
N PRO A 35 -2.65 -13.05 5.66
CA PRO A 35 -3.19 -14.35 6.03
C PRO A 35 -4.62 -14.26 6.58
N ALA A 36 -5.31 -15.40 6.67
CA ALA A 36 -6.65 -15.47 7.26
C ALA A 36 -6.64 -14.95 8.72
N GLY A 37 -7.61 -14.10 9.07
CA GLY A 37 -7.67 -13.46 10.40
C GLY A 37 -6.71 -12.28 10.61
N TYR A 38 -6.07 -11.80 9.54
CA TYR A 38 -5.19 -10.62 9.58
C TYR A 38 -5.76 -9.48 8.73
N GLY A 39 -5.54 -8.25 9.19
CA GLY A 39 -5.78 -7.03 8.44
C GLY A 39 -4.48 -6.30 8.14
N MET A 40 -4.49 -5.40 7.15
CA MET A 40 -3.35 -4.54 6.88
C MET A 40 -3.10 -3.58 8.05
N SER A 41 -1.85 -3.53 8.51
CA SER A 41 -1.45 -2.78 9.70
C SER A 41 -0.40 -1.71 9.43
N ARG A 42 0.33 -1.81 8.32
CA ARG A 42 1.28 -0.79 7.89
C ARG A 42 1.46 -0.83 6.38
N MET A 43 1.57 0.35 5.76
CA MET A 43 1.85 0.51 4.34
C MET A 43 2.99 1.50 4.14
N ILE A 44 4.10 1.02 3.60
CA ILE A 44 5.27 1.81 3.25
C ILE A 44 5.36 1.90 1.72
N SER A 45 5.75 3.05 1.18
CA SER A 45 6.02 3.19 -0.25
C SER A 45 7.04 4.25 -0.56
N TYR A 46 7.79 4.03 -1.64
CA TYR A 46 8.73 5.00 -2.19
C TYR A 46 8.39 5.26 -3.65
N PHE A 47 8.48 6.52 -4.06
CA PHE A 47 8.30 6.92 -5.45
C PHE A 47 9.64 6.86 -6.17
N SER A 48 9.66 6.26 -7.36
CA SER A 48 10.81 6.31 -8.25
C SER A 48 10.59 7.36 -9.33
N ASN A 49 11.48 8.34 -9.43
CA ASN A 49 11.43 9.33 -10.52
C ASN A 49 11.69 8.70 -11.90
N HIS A 50 12.46 7.62 -11.96
CA HIS A 50 12.76 6.91 -13.21
C HIS A 50 11.52 6.21 -13.76
N HIS A 51 10.82 5.46 -12.91
CA HIS A 51 9.63 4.71 -13.28
C HIS A 51 8.35 5.53 -13.21
N LYS A 52 8.38 6.67 -12.51
CA LYS A 52 7.21 7.50 -12.18
C LYS A 52 6.11 6.66 -11.53
N ASP A 53 6.56 5.87 -10.58
CA ASP A 53 5.77 4.83 -9.99
C ASP A 53 6.22 4.54 -8.55
N ARG A 54 5.34 3.91 -7.77
CA ARG A 54 5.59 3.56 -6.38
C ARG A 54 5.88 2.07 -6.20
N SER A 55 6.95 1.77 -5.46
CA SER A 55 7.17 0.46 -4.85
C SER A 55 6.52 0.43 -3.47
N TRP A 56 5.98 -0.72 -3.06
CA TRP A 56 5.17 -0.86 -1.86
C TRP A 56 5.64 -2.00 -0.97
N LEU A 57 5.57 -1.80 0.34
CA LEU A 57 5.74 -2.82 1.37
C LEU A 57 4.56 -2.77 2.34
N PHE A 58 4.04 -3.96 2.67
CA PHE A 58 2.84 -4.10 3.50
C PHE A 58 3.13 -5.00 4.69
N TYR A 59 2.55 -4.65 5.83
CA TYR A 59 2.54 -5.49 7.02
C TYR A 59 1.10 -5.82 7.40
N CYS A 60 0.96 -6.96 8.07
CA CYS A 60 -0.31 -7.49 8.52
C CYS A 60 -0.31 -7.63 10.04
N ARG A 61 -1.46 -7.44 10.67
CA ARG A 61 -1.67 -7.68 12.11
C ARG A 61 -2.83 -8.64 12.29
N ARG A 62 -2.61 -9.67 13.11
CA ARG A 62 -3.66 -10.63 13.50
C ARG A 62 -4.64 -9.92 14.44
N ASP A 63 -5.92 -10.21 14.28
CA ASP A 63 -6.92 -9.84 15.29
C ASP A 63 -8.06 -10.85 15.28
N TYR A 64 -8.52 -11.26 16.47
CA TYR A 64 -9.60 -12.24 16.61
C TYR A 64 -10.94 -11.75 16.04
N LYS A 65 -11.11 -10.42 15.89
CA LYS A 65 -12.30 -9.83 15.28
C LYS A 65 -12.35 -10.05 13.77
N ILE A 66 -11.22 -10.32 13.11
CA ILE A 66 -11.15 -10.51 11.66
C ILE A 66 -11.38 -11.98 11.34
N THR A 67 -12.31 -12.27 10.44
CA THR A 67 -12.62 -13.63 10.01
C THR A 67 -11.76 -14.05 8.81
N SER A 68 -11.84 -15.32 8.43
CA SER A 68 -11.28 -15.84 7.18
C SER A 68 -12.15 -15.54 5.95
N ILE A 69 -13.38 -15.03 6.14
CA ILE A 69 -14.31 -14.74 5.05
C ILE A 69 -13.91 -13.43 4.41
N CYS A 70 -13.39 -13.50 3.18
CA CYS A 70 -12.89 -12.33 2.48
C CYS A 70 -13.27 -12.36 1.00
N TYR A 71 -13.34 -11.19 0.40
CA TYR A 71 -13.66 -11.01 -1.01
C TYR A 71 -12.80 -9.90 -1.62
N TRP A 72 -12.53 -10.02 -2.91
CA TRP A 72 -11.90 -8.96 -3.69
C TRP A 72 -12.97 -8.06 -4.29
N SER A 73 -12.72 -6.76 -4.28
CA SER A 73 -13.46 -5.82 -5.10
C SER A 73 -13.19 -6.06 -6.59
N GLY A 74 -14.02 -5.45 -7.44
CA GLY A 74 -13.63 -5.12 -8.81
C GLY A 74 -12.51 -4.07 -8.84
N TRP A 75 -12.17 -3.59 -10.03
CA TRP A 75 -11.30 -2.42 -10.17
C TRP A 75 -12.01 -1.17 -9.67
N LEU A 76 -11.38 -0.50 -8.71
CA LEU A 76 -11.99 0.62 -7.98
C LEU A 76 -11.78 1.97 -8.64
N ASN A 77 -10.86 2.03 -9.61
CA ASN A 77 -10.58 3.23 -10.38
C ASN A 77 -10.15 2.88 -11.81
N TRP A 78 -10.32 3.87 -12.68
CA TRP A 78 -9.58 3.97 -13.93
C TRP A 78 -8.30 4.79 -13.72
N TYR A 79 -7.40 4.77 -14.70
CA TYR A 79 -6.20 5.60 -14.68
C TYR A 79 -6.56 7.10 -14.66
N ASN A 80 -5.75 7.90 -13.98
CA ASN A 80 -5.91 9.35 -13.76
C ASN A 80 -7.23 9.74 -13.08
N ARG A 81 -7.97 8.76 -12.53
CA ARG A 81 -9.21 8.99 -11.78
C ARG A 81 -9.01 8.76 -10.29
N GLU A 82 -9.89 9.39 -9.52
CA GLU A 82 -9.96 9.18 -8.09
C GLU A 82 -10.28 7.71 -7.76
N LEU A 83 -9.75 7.27 -6.64
CA LEU A 83 -10.17 6.08 -5.92
C LEU A 83 -10.83 6.57 -4.64
N LEU A 84 -12.05 6.13 -4.38
CA LEU A 84 -12.72 6.24 -3.09
C LEU A 84 -13.46 4.94 -2.83
N TYR A 85 -13.07 4.24 -1.77
CA TYR A 85 -13.65 2.94 -1.45
C TYR A 85 -13.64 2.68 0.05
N GLN A 86 -14.72 2.07 0.53
CA GLN A 86 -14.83 1.51 1.87
C GLN A 86 -15.32 0.07 1.72
N CYS A 87 -14.71 -0.85 2.45
CA CYS A 87 -15.21 -2.21 2.57
C CYS A 87 -16.65 -2.18 3.10
N PRO A 88 -17.64 -2.74 2.37
CA PRO A 88 -19.02 -2.81 2.86
C PRO A 88 -19.11 -3.46 4.25
N THR A 89 -18.26 -4.44 4.51
CA THR A 89 -18.11 -5.07 5.82
C THR A 89 -16.64 -5.40 6.08
N GLY A 90 -16.15 -5.03 7.26
CA GLY A 90 -14.84 -5.44 7.77
C GLY A 90 -13.68 -4.55 7.32
N VAL A 91 -12.52 -5.15 7.07
CA VAL A 91 -11.23 -4.44 6.97
C VAL A 91 -10.48 -4.76 5.69
N LEU A 92 -9.63 -3.83 5.23
CA LEU A 92 -8.67 -4.08 4.17
C LEU A 92 -7.64 -5.11 4.63
N ALA A 93 -7.51 -6.19 3.86
CA ALA A 93 -6.62 -7.32 4.12
C ALA A 93 -5.85 -7.75 2.86
N GLY A 94 -5.89 -6.95 1.80
CA GLY A 94 -5.18 -7.22 0.55
C GLY A 94 -5.33 -6.10 -0.44
N ILE A 95 -4.38 -6.01 -1.36
CA ILE A 95 -4.31 -5.03 -2.43
C ILE A 95 -3.76 -5.72 -3.67
N HIS A 96 -4.38 -5.43 -4.81
CA HIS A 96 -3.90 -5.79 -6.12
C HIS A 96 -3.82 -4.53 -6.96
N SER A 97 -2.74 -4.36 -7.70
CA SER A 97 -2.53 -3.15 -8.50
C SER A 97 -1.78 -3.46 -9.78
N ALA A 98 -2.21 -2.81 -10.86
CA ALA A 98 -1.55 -2.84 -12.16
C ALA A 98 -1.15 -1.41 -12.55
N HIS A 99 0.12 -1.22 -12.90
CA HIS A 99 0.66 0.03 -13.42
C HIS A 99 0.49 0.09 -14.94
N ASN A 100 0.43 1.29 -15.50
CA ASN A 100 0.45 1.51 -16.94
C ASN A 100 1.34 2.70 -17.30
N ASN A 101 2.34 2.44 -18.16
CA ASN A 101 3.36 3.43 -18.53
C ASN A 101 2.83 4.56 -19.42
N ILE A 102 1.69 4.39 -20.10
CA ILE A 102 1.08 5.48 -20.89
C ILE A 102 0.48 6.51 -19.93
N TYR A 103 -0.24 6.06 -18.91
CA TYR A 103 -0.85 6.95 -17.92
C TYR A 103 0.10 7.36 -16.81
N GLN A 104 1.18 6.61 -16.59
CA GLN A 104 2.09 6.75 -15.43
C GLN A 104 1.29 6.75 -14.13
N ASP A 105 0.44 5.72 -14.02
CA ASP A 105 -0.55 5.59 -12.98
C ASP A 105 -0.94 4.12 -12.74
N ARG A 106 -1.58 3.87 -11.60
CA ARG A 106 -2.02 2.56 -11.15
C ARG A 106 -3.53 2.47 -11.01
N ARG A 107 -4.07 1.30 -11.37
CA ARG A 107 -5.40 0.84 -10.94
C ARG A 107 -5.28 -0.01 -9.70
N PHE A 108 -6.34 -0.05 -8.90
CA PHE A 108 -6.35 -0.79 -7.65
C PHE A 108 -7.61 -1.63 -7.45
N ARG A 109 -7.42 -2.77 -6.79
CA ARG A 109 -8.46 -3.60 -6.18
C ARG A 109 -8.07 -3.83 -4.74
N PHE A 110 -9.05 -3.93 -3.86
CA PHE A 110 -8.83 -4.27 -2.46
C PHE A 110 -9.50 -5.58 -2.09
N ARG A 111 -8.86 -6.31 -1.19
CA ARG A 111 -9.44 -7.47 -0.52
C ARG A 111 -9.98 -7.01 0.82
N CYS A 112 -11.27 -7.24 1.04
CA CYS A 112 -11.92 -7.00 2.32
C CYS A 112 -12.11 -8.32 3.05
N CYS A 113 -11.72 -8.39 4.31
CA CYS A 113 -12.06 -9.51 5.20
C CYS A 113 -13.12 -9.06 6.19
N ARG A 114 -14.21 -9.84 6.29
CA ARG A 114 -15.29 -9.55 7.22
C ARG A 114 -14.77 -9.58 8.64
N THR A 115 -15.24 -8.65 9.45
CA THR A 115 -15.15 -8.78 10.90
C THR A 115 -16.27 -9.71 11.39
N ARG A 116 -16.13 -10.22 12.61
CA ARG A 116 -17.23 -10.89 13.34
C ARG A 116 -18.40 -9.90 13.50
N ARG A 117 -19.52 -10.31 14.09
CA ARG A 117 -20.70 -9.44 14.32
C ARG A 117 -20.41 -8.33 15.36
N VAL A 118 -19.42 -7.50 15.04
CA VAL A 118 -18.91 -6.38 15.83
C VAL A 118 -19.27 -5.10 15.09
N CYS A 119 -19.76 -4.13 15.83
CA CYS A 119 -20.22 -2.87 15.25
C CYS A 119 -19.04 -1.94 15.05
N GLN A 120 -19.01 -1.28 13.90
CA GLN A 120 -17.99 -0.30 13.56
C GLN A 120 -18.27 1.00 14.31
N TYR A 121 -17.25 1.58 14.96
CA TYR A 121 -17.38 2.84 15.69
C TYR A 121 -16.09 3.68 15.64
N SER A 122 -16.17 4.94 16.09
CA SER A 122 -15.05 5.90 16.11
C SER A 122 -14.31 5.97 14.77
N CYS A 123 -15.05 6.12 13.67
CA CYS A 123 -14.46 6.18 12.35
C CYS A 123 -14.02 7.58 11.97
N TYR A 124 -12.85 7.70 11.36
CA TYR A 124 -12.42 8.94 10.75
C TYR A 124 -11.47 8.70 9.58
N TRP A 125 -11.49 9.65 8.64
CA TRP A 125 -10.48 9.72 7.59
C TRP A 125 -9.21 10.32 8.16
N THR A 126 -8.08 9.70 7.89
CA THR A 126 -6.78 10.32 8.14
C THR A 126 -6.61 11.58 7.27
N GLY A 127 -5.64 12.43 7.64
CA GLY A 127 -5.02 13.32 6.66
C GLY A 127 -4.35 12.55 5.52
N TYR A 128 -3.81 13.26 4.53
CA TYR A 128 -2.97 12.62 3.53
C TYR A 128 -1.70 12.07 4.21
N VAL A 129 -1.44 10.78 4.02
CA VAL A 129 -0.33 10.06 4.67
C VAL A 129 0.97 10.13 3.87
N ASN A 130 0.96 10.86 2.76
CA ASN A 130 2.11 11.17 1.92
C ASN A 130 1.85 12.43 1.09
N THR A 131 2.94 13.04 0.63
CA THR A 131 2.94 14.03 -0.45
C THR A 131 3.22 13.35 -1.80
N PHE A 132 2.99 14.08 -2.90
CA PHE A 132 3.41 13.64 -4.23
C PHE A 132 4.92 13.49 -4.30
N LYS A 133 5.40 12.43 -4.94
CA LYS A 133 6.80 11.99 -5.04
C LYS A 133 7.51 11.74 -3.70
N GLY A 134 6.84 12.03 -2.58
CA GLY A 134 7.32 11.76 -1.23
C GLY A 134 7.12 10.31 -0.81
N SER A 135 7.92 9.89 0.17
CA SER A 135 7.76 8.59 0.81
C SER A 135 6.44 8.53 1.60
N LYS A 136 5.92 7.31 1.76
CA LYS A 136 4.76 7.01 2.60
C LYS A 136 5.21 5.99 3.63
N ASN A 137 4.90 6.21 4.90
CA ASN A 137 5.08 5.21 5.96
C ASN A 137 3.94 5.35 6.95
N TYR A 138 2.81 4.72 6.61
CA TYR A 138 1.61 4.79 7.44
C TYR A 138 1.47 3.51 8.26
N GLY A 139 1.49 3.65 9.58
CA GLY A 139 1.15 2.60 10.54
C GLY A 139 -0.24 2.85 11.13
N VAL A 140 -1.06 1.79 11.21
CA VAL A 140 -2.40 1.87 11.78
C VAL A 140 -2.31 1.97 13.30
N PRO A 141 -2.93 2.98 13.95
CA PRO A 141 -2.92 3.09 15.40
C PRO A 141 -3.47 1.84 16.09
N GLN A 142 -3.08 1.64 17.35
CA GLN A 142 -3.59 0.52 18.15
C GLN A 142 -5.12 0.61 18.30
N GLY A 143 -5.79 -0.54 18.17
CA GLY A 143 -7.26 -0.62 18.25
C GLY A 143 -8.01 -0.18 16.98
N TYR A 144 -7.33 0.43 16.01
CA TYR A 144 -7.90 0.82 14.73
C TYR A 144 -7.57 -0.18 13.62
N PHE A 145 -8.39 -0.17 12.57
CA PHE A 145 -8.20 -0.95 11.36
C PHE A 145 -8.53 -0.10 10.14
N ILE A 146 -7.86 -0.38 9.02
CA ILE A 146 -8.19 0.26 7.73
C ILE A 146 -9.46 -0.38 7.20
N THR A 147 -10.52 0.40 7.03
CA THR A 147 -11.80 -0.03 6.46
C THR A 147 -12.05 0.59 5.09
N GLY A 148 -11.31 1.64 4.72
CA GLY A 148 -11.40 2.25 3.41
C GLY A 148 -10.13 3.01 3.01
N ALA A 149 -10.07 3.42 1.75
CA ALA A 149 -9.00 4.20 1.17
C ALA A 149 -9.55 5.25 0.21
N LYS A 150 -8.91 6.41 0.18
CA LYS A 150 -9.07 7.41 -0.87
C LYS A 150 -7.70 7.78 -1.42
N SER A 151 -7.61 7.86 -2.74
CA SER A 151 -6.42 8.26 -3.44
C SER A 151 -6.76 9.01 -4.71
N HIS A 152 -6.00 10.05 -5.04
CA HIS A 152 -6.13 10.74 -6.31
C HIS A 152 -4.75 10.91 -6.94
N HIS A 153 -4.74 10.89 -8.27
CA HIS A 153 -3.56 11.05 -9.10
C HIS A 153 -3.51 12.47 -9.66
N VAL A 154 -2.30 12.99 -9.85
CA VAL A 154 -2.09 14.28 -10.51
C VAL A 154 -1.04 14.12 -11.60
N ASN A 155 -1.41 14.46 -12.84
CA ASN A 155 -0.59 14.26 -14.04
C ASN A 155 0.77 14.98 -13.98
N SER A 156 0.86 16.18 -13.40
CA SER A 156 2.14 16.89 -13.29
C SER A 156 3.14 16.20 -12.35
N TYR A 157 2.64 15.40 -11.41
CA TYR A 157 3.46 14.60 -10.51
C TYR A 157 3.64 13.16 -11.00
N GLN A 158 2.71 12.65 -11.81
CA GLN A 158 2.62 11.26 -12.24
C GLN A 158 2.60 10.31 -11.04
N ASP A 159 1.82 10.70 -10.03
CA ASP A 159 1.83 10.06 -8.73
C ASP A 159 0.51 10.24 -7.99
N ARG A 160 0.30 9.41 -6.96
CA ARG A 160 -0.88 9.39 -6.11
C ARG A 160 -0.57 9.73 -4.65
N VAL A 161 -1.45 10.53 -4.06
CA VAL A 161 -1.52 10.72 -2.60
C VAL A 161 -2.62 9.86 -2.00
N TRP A 162 -2.45 9.49 -0.72
CA TRP A 162 -3.29 8.51 -0.04
C TRP A 162 -3.81 9.04 1.28
N ARG A 163 -5.06 8.69 1.60
CA ARG A 163 -5.63 8.76 2.95
C ARG A 163 -6.50 7.53 3.19
N PHE A 164 -6.65 7.18 4.46
CA PHE A 164 -7.34 5.96 4.85
C PHE A 164 -8.50 6.27 5.77
N LEU A 165 -9.59 5.53 5.60
CA LEU A 165 -10.65 5.47 6.59
C LEU A 165 -10.25 4.41 7.60
N ILE A 166 -10.16 4.81 8.86
CA ILE A 166 -9.87 3.89 9.96
C ILE A 166 -11.01 3.90 10.96
N CYS A 167 -11.30 2.73 11.52
CA CYS A 167 -12.35 2.53 12.50
C CYS A 167 -11.92 1.58 13.61
N ARG A 168 -12.65 1.63 14.72
CA ARG A 168 -12.62 0.62 15.78
C ARG A 168 -13.81 -0.33 15.63
N PHE A 169 -13.73 -1.49 16.28
CA PHE A 169 -14.81 -2.49 16.31
C PHE A 169 -15.04 -2.97 17.74
N HIS A 170 -16.32 -3.03 18.16
CA HIS A 170 -16.74 -3.56 19.47
C HIS A 170 -17.60 -4.81 19.30
#